data_AF-A0A1V4TFK2-F1
#
_entry.id   AF-A0A1V4TFK2-F1
#
_cell.length_a   1.000
_cell.length_b   1.000
_cell.length_c   1.000
_cell.angle_alpha   90.00
_cell.angle_beta   90.00
_cell.angle_gamma   90.00
#
_symmetry.space_group_name_H-M   'P 1'
#
loop_
_entity.id
_entity.type
_entity.pdbx_description
1 polymer ?
#
loop_
_entity_poly.entity_id
_entity_poly.type
_entity_poly.pdbx_seq_one_letter_code
_entity_poly.pdbx_strand_id
1 'polypeptide(L)'
;MDNFNKFIRYRNSYKKKVSLDFVRNMHALIMDNIDIESAGTFRRTEDVNIAGCSMGLAPAAVIEKELAEAIMEYYSDMKGGRHPFESAILFHYRFEAIHPFTDGNGRVGREVLNFMLMKERFPKLLFLGKDRELYIKALKLGNEGRMGEMVSLLAEPILSQRMDILVKNLERVIEPPVKGGQMRLTDFM
;
A
#
# COMPACT_ATOMS: atom_id res chain seq x y z
N MET A 1 15.71 6.90 13.60
CA MET A 1 16.06 6.98 12.16
C MET A 1 16.46 5.63 11.55
N ASP A 2 17.04 4.69 12.31
CA ASP A 2 17.55 3.42 11.76
C ASP A 2 16.45 2.46 11.24
N ASN A 3 15.31 2.34 11.94
CA ASN A 3 14.26 1.36 11.59
C ASN A 3 13.54 1.66 10.28
N PHE A 4 13.19 2.93 10.03
CA PHE A 4 12.59 3.32 8.75
C PHE A 4 13.52 3.01 7.57
N ASN A 5 14.84 3.20 7.75
CA ASN A 5 15.82 2.86 6.73
C ASN A 5 15.92 1.33 6.52
N LYS A 6 15.87 0.53 7.59
CA LYS A 6 15.80 -0.94 7.50
C LYS A 6 14.55 -1.38 6.72
N PHE A 7 13.40 -0.81 7.05
CA PHE A 7 12.14 -1.03 6.35
C PHE A 7 12.24 -0.73 4.85
N ILE A 8 12.71 0.48 4.50
CA ILE A 8 12.84 0.89 3.09
C ILE A 8 13.83 -0.02 2.36
N ARG A 9 14.95 -0.39 2.98
CA ARG A 9 15.95 -1.30 2.41
C ARG A 9 15.36 -2.69 2.18
N TYR A 10 14.61 -3.22 3.14
CA TYR A 10 13.93 -4.51 3.00
C TYR A 10 12.94 -4.48 1.83
N ARG A 11 12.01 -3.51 1.84
CA ARG A 11 10.99 -3.37 0.78
C ARG A 11 11.61 -3.23 -0.61
N ASN A 12 12.63 -2.39 -0.75
CA ASN A 12 13.25 -2.11 -2.06
C ASN A 12 14.13 -3.27 -2.56
N SER A 13 14.74 -4.05 -1.67
CA SER A 13 15.54 -5.22 -2.04
C SER A 13 14.69 -6.46 -2.30
N TYR A 14 13.46 -6.52 -1.79
CA TYR A 14 12.56 -7.68 -1.93
C TYR A 14 12.11 -7.93 -3.39
N LYS A 15 12.58 -9.04 -3.98
CA LYS A 15 12.28 -9.41 -5.37
C LYS A 15 11.13 -10.40 -5.53
N LYS A 16 10.78 -11.16 -4.49
CA LYS A 16 9.75 -12.21 -4.52
C LYS A 16 8.33 -11.60 -4.59
N LYS A 17 7.34 -12.48 -4.76
CA LYS A 17 5.91 -12.17 -4.62
C LYS A 17 5.55 -11.86 -3.16
N VAL A 18 4.50 -11.09 -2.95
CA VAL A 18 3.88 -10.89 -1.64
C VAL A 18 3.47 -12.26 -1.09
N SER A 19 3.74 -12.48 0.19
CA SER A 19 3.42 -13.69 0.95
C SER A 19 3.05 -13.32 2.38
N LEU A 20 2.52 -14.27 3.16
CA LEU A 20 2.27 -14.06 4.59
C LEU A 20 3.54 -13.62 5.32
N ASP A 21 4.68 -14.26 5.03
CA ASP A 21 5.96 -13.90 5.64
C ASP A 21 6.42 -12.50 5.24
N PHE A 22 6.18 -12.07 4.00
CA PHE A 22 6.44 -10.68 3.62
C PHE A 22 5.62 -9.72 4.47
N VAL A 23 4.32 -9.97 4.65
CA VAL A 23 3.42 -9.13 5.44
C VAL A 23 3.85 -9.11 6.92
N ARG A 24 4.19 -10.26 7.51
CA ARG A 24 4.73 -10.35 8.88
C ARG A 24 6.03 -9.56 9.03
N ASN A 25 6.97 -9.71 8.10
CA ASN A 25 8.24 -8.98 8.13
C ASN A 25 8.06 -7.47 7.98
N MET A 26 7.15 -7.03 7.09
CA MET A 26 6.79 -5.62 6.94
C MET A 26 6.21 -5.06 8.24
N HIS A 27 5.28 -5.79 8.88
CA HIS A 27 4.75 -5.42 10.18
C HIS A 27 5.83 -5.35 11.26
N ALA A 28 6.70 -6.37 11.34
CA ALA A 28 7.79 -6.40 12.32
C ALA A 28 8.70 -5.16 12.21
N LEU A 29 9.10 -4.80 10.99
CA LEU A 29 9.95 -3.63 10.74
C LEU A 29 9.24 -2.29 11.00
N ILE A 30 7.92 -2.22 10.78
CA ILE A 30 7.12 -1.03 11.04
C ILE A 30 6.87 -0.85 12.55
N MET A 31 6.65 -1.94 13.28
CA MET A 31 6.38 -1.93 14.71
C MET A 31 7.64 -1.97 15.59
N ASP A 32 8.81 -2.16 14.98
CA ASP A 32 10.10 -2.07 15.64
C ASP A 32 10.26 -0.69 16.33
N ASN A 33 10.45 -0.70 17.65
CA ASN A 33 10.41 0.45 18.57
C ASN A 33 9.04 1.14 18.80
N ILE A 34 7.93 0.47 18.47
CA ILE A 34 6.56 0.92 18.80
C ILE A 34 5.89 -0.09 19.71
N ASP A 35 5.83 -1.34 19.25
CA ASP A 35 5.34 -2.49 20.02
C ASP A 35 6.10 -3.73 19.53
N ILE A 36 7.16 -4.06 20.27
CA ILE A 36 8.07 -5.15 19.91
C ILE A 36 7.41 -6.52 20.16
N GLU A 37 6.48 -6.61 21.11
CA GLU A 37 5.85 -7.88 21.48
C GLU A 37 4.90 -8.38 20.40
N SER A 38 4.12 -7.48 19.79
CA SER A 38 3.22 -7.83 18.68
C SER A 38 3.88 -7.80 17.30
N ALA A 39 5.12 -7.28 17.18
CA ALA A 39 5.85 -7.12 15.94
C ALA A 39 5.89 -8.42 15.12
N GLY A 40 5.37 -8.36 13.89
CA GLY A 40 5.29 -9.51 12.97
C GLY A 40 4.32 -10.64 13.34
N THR A 41 3.55 -10.51 14.43
CA THR A 41 2.66 -11.57 14.92
C THR A 41 1.21 -11.25 14.61
N PHE A 42 0.51 -12.17 13.93
CA PHE A 42 -0.92 -12.01 13.70
C PHE A 42 -1.70 -12.10 15.01
N ARG A 43 -2.76 -11.30 15.13
CA ARG A 43 -3.58 -11.27 16.34
C ARG A 43 -4.24 -12.63 16.60
N ARG A 44 -4.46 -12.90 17.89
CA ARG A 44 -5.21 -14.06 18.40
C ARG A 44 -6.43 -13.63 19.24
N THR A 45 -6.70 -12.32 19.28
CA THR A 45 -7.84 -11.70 19.96
C THR A 45 -8.80 -11.11 18.92
N GLU A 46 -10.07 -11.00 19.28
CA GLU A 46 -11.10 -10.28 18.51
C GLU A 46 -11.27 -8.83 18.96
N ASP A 47 -10.58 -8.41 20.02
CA ASP A 47 -10.65 -7.04 20.55
C ASP A 47 -9.79 -6.08 19.73
N VAL A 48 -10.25 -5.79 18.52
CA VAL A 48 -9.65 -4.85 17.58
C VAL A 48 -10.73 -4.07 16.83
N ASN A 49 -10.41 -2.84 16.42
CA ASN A 49 -11.32 -2.02 15.64
C ASN A 49 -10.58 -1.12 14.64
N ILE A 50 -11.33 -0.61 13.66
CA ILE A 50 -10.83 0.38 12.71
C ILE A 50 -11.38 1.75 13.10
N ALA A 51 -10.50 2.65 13.54
CA ALA A 51 -10.91 4.00 13.94
C ALA A 51 -11.55 4.77 12.77
N GLY A 52 -12.86 5.05 12.88
CA GLY A 52 -13.64 5.83 11.92
C GLY A 52 -14.36 5.02 10.84
N CYS A 53 -14.20 3.70 10.81
CA CYS A 53 -14.90 2.82 9.88
C CYS A 53 -15.36 1.53 10.59
N SER A 54 -16.65 1.21 10.54
CA SER A 54 -17.13 -0.10 10.99
C SER A 54 -17.06 -1.06 9.82
N MET A 55 -16.25 -2.10 9.96
CA MET A 55 -16.05 -3.15 8.95
C MET A 55 -16.22 -4.50 9.64
N GLY A 56 -16.79 -5.47 8.94
CA GLY A 56 -16.82 -6.85 9.41
C GLY A 56 -15.40 -7.41 9.41
N LEU A 57 -14.82 -7.58 10.60
CA LEU A 57 -13.45 -8.08 10.73
C LEU A 57 -13.41 -9.61 10.66
N ALA A 58 -12.40 -10.17 10.00
CA ALA A 58 -12.23 -11.63 9.96
C ALA A 58 -11.98 -12.18 11.38
N PRO A 59 -12.50 -13.36 11.75
CA PRO A 59 -12.12 -14.01 13.01
C PRO A 59 -10.61 -14.29 13.07
N ALA A 60 -10.00 -14.13 14.25
CA ALA A 60 -8.57 -14.31 14.46
C ALA A 60 -8.07 -15.70 14.03
N ALA A 61 -8.92 -16.72 14.17
CA ALA A 61 -8.61 -18.10 13.80
C ALA A 61 -8.40 -18.32 12.29
N VAL A 62 -8.91 -17.44 11.42
CA VAL A 62 -8.86 -17.61 9.96
C VAL A 62 -8.00 -16.58 9.23
N ILE A 63 -7.35 -15.66 9.96
CA ILE A 63 -6.53 -14.59 9.38
C ILE A 63 -5.52 -15.10 8.35
N GLU A 64 -4.79 -16.17 8.67
CA GLU A 64 -3.74 -16.69 7.80
C GLU A 64 -4.30 -17.25 6.49
N LYS A 65 -5.45 -17.93 6.58
CA LYS A 65 -6.15 -18.47 5.42
C LYS A 65 -6.69 -17.34 4.54
N GLU A 66 -7.47 -16.43 5.12
CA GLU A 66 -8.09 -15.31 4.41
C GLU A 66 -7.05 -14.39 3.75
N LEU A 67 -5.95 -14.12 4.44
CA LEU A 67 -4.88 -13.29 3.88
C LEU A 67 -4.13 -14.01 2.78
N ALA A 68 -3.89 -15.32 2.90
CA ALA A 68 -3.30 -16.10 1.82
C ALA A 68 -4.22 -16.11 0.58
N GLU A 69 -5.53 -16.27 0.79
CA GLU A 69 -6.54 -16.20 -0.27
C GLU A 69 -6.57 -14.81 -0.94
N ALA A 70 -6.55 -13.73 -0.16
CA ALA A 70 -6.47 -12.36 -0.70
C ALA A 70 -5.21 -12.13 -1.55
N ILE A 71 -4.05 -12.64 -1.11
CA ILE A 71 -2.80 -12.57 -1.88
C ILE A 71 -2.92 -13.37 -3.19
N MET A 72 -3.51 -14.57 -3.13
CA MET A 72 -3.70 -15.42 -4.31
C MET A 72 -4.66 -14.77 -5.31
N GLU A 73 -5.76 -14.19 -4.83
CA GLU A 73 -6.73 -13.47 -5.65
C GLU A 73 -6.09 -12.27 -6.37
N TYR A 74 -5.29 -11.45 -5.68
CA TYR A 74 -4.55 -10.35 -6.31
C TYR A 74 -3.77 -10.80 -7.56
N TYR A 75 -3.01 -11.89 -7.44
CA TYR A 75 -2.25 -12.43 -8.58
C TYR A 75 -3.13 -13.07 -9.66
N SER A 76 -4.25 -13.68 -9.25
CA SER A 76 -5.17 -14.37 -10.14
C SER A 76 -6.00 -13.38 -10.96
N ASP A 77 -6.47 -12.30 -10.33
CA ASP A 77 -7.14 -11.17 -10.96
C ASP A 77 -6.29 -10.57 -12.08
N MET A 78 -5.02 -10.27 -11.79
CA MET A 78 -4.10 -9.73 -12.80
C MET A 78 -3.85 -10.72 -13.94
N LYS A 79 -3.69 -12.02 -13.63
CA LYS A 79 -3.55 -13.06 -14.66
C LYS A 79 -4.81 -13.18 -15.52
N GLY A 80 -5.98 -12.92 -14.94
CA GLY A 80 -7.28 -12.87 -15.61
C GLY A 80 -7.54 -11.58 -16.39
N GLY A 81 -6.61 -10.63 -16.40
CA GLY A 81 -6.71 -9.38 -17.15
C GLY A 81 -7.31 -8.21 -16.38
N ARG A 82 -7.60 -8.34 -15.07
CA ARG A 82 -7.97 -7.19 -14.24
C ARG A 82 -6.78 -6.22 -14.15
N HIS A 83 -7.09 -4.93 -14.18
CA HIS A 83 -6.07 -3.88 -14.13
C HIS A 83 -5.28 -3.95 -12.81
N PRO A 84 -3.92 -3.90 -12.82
CA PRO A 84 -3.12 -4.09 -11.61
C PRO A 84 -3.41 -3.13 -10.47
N PHE A 85 -3.69 -1.86 -10.80
CA PHE A 85 -4.09 -0.85 -9.80
C PHE A 85 -5.39 -1.26 -9.09
N GLU A 86 -6.38 -1.74 -9.86
CA GLU A 86 -7.67 -2.17 -9.31
C GLU A 86 -7.47 -3.38 -8.39
N SER A 87 -6.75 -4.41 -8.85
CA SER A 87 -6.43 -5.60 -8.06
C SER A 87 -5.74 -5.24 -6.74
N ALA A 88 -4.79 -4.29 -6.76
CA ALA A 88 -4.07 -3.86 -5.57
C ALA A 88 -4.99 -3.12 -4.57
N ILE A 89 -5.92 -2.31 -5.06
CA ILE A 89 -6.89 -1.58 -4.22
C ILE A 89 -7.91 -2.55 -3.60
N LEU A 90 -8.41 -3.52 -4.37
CA LEU A 90 -9.29 -4.58 -3.85
C LEU A 90 -8.58 -5.43 -2.79
N PHE A 91 -7.31 -5.78 -3.03
CA PHE A 91 -6.48 -6.44 -2.03
C PHE A 91 -6.37 -5.60 -0.74
N HIS A 92 -6.09 -4.29 -0.87
CA HIS A 92 -5.95 -3.40 0.29
C HIS A 92 -7.24 -3.32 1.10
N TYR A 93 -8.40 -3.22 0.44
CA TYR A 93 -9.69 -3.29 1.12
C TYR A 93 -9.87 -4.60 1.89
N ARG A 94 -9.58 -5.75 1.26
CA ARG A 94 -9.62 -7.05 1.95
C ARG A 94 -8.63 -7.13 3.11
N PHE A 95 -7.43 -6.58 2.97
CA PHE A 95 -6.42 -6.54 4.04
C PHE A 95 -6.95 -5.80 5.28
N GLU A 96 -7.57 -4.63 5.07
CA GLU A 96 -8.17 -3.86 6.17
C GLU A 96 -9.33 -4.62 6.83
N ALA A 97 -10.14 -5.37 6.05
CA ALA A 97 -11.22 -6.21 6.56
C ALA A 97 -10.71 -7.46 7.31
N ILE A 98 -9.61 -8.06 6.87
CA ILE A 98 -8.97 -9.16 7.60
C ILE A 98 -8.39 -8.65 8.92
N HIS A 99 -7.81 -7.45 8.90
CA HIS A 99 -7.24 -6.76 10.05
C HIS A 99 -6.27 -7.66 10.85
N PRO A 100 -5.17 -8.13 10.21
CA PRO A 100 -4.40 -9.27 10.71
C PRO A 100 -3.63 -9.03 12.01
N PHE A 101 -3.41 -7.79 12.42
CA PHE A 101 -2.58 -7.43 13.59
C PHE A 101 -3.41 -6.74 14.69
N THR A 102 -2.86 -6.63 15.90
CA THR A 102 -3.50 -5.90 17.02
C THR A 102 -3.39 -4.38 16.85
N ASP A 103 -2.29 -3.89 16.31
CA ASP A 103 -2.08 -2.49 15.89
C ASP A 103 -1.29 -2.51 14.56
N GLY A 104 -1.10 -1.35 13.92
CA GLY A 104 -0.23 -1.21 12.77
C GLY A 104 -0.89 -1.55 11.44
N ASN A 105 -2.10 -2.11 11.44
CA ASN A 105 -2.83 -2.54 10.22
C ASN A 105 -2.85 -1.47 9.14
N GLY A 106 -3.32 -0.26 9.45
CA GLY A 106 -3.36 0.82 8.44
C GLY A 106 -1.98 1.19 7.88
N ARG A 107 -0.91 1.13 8.70
CA ARG A 107 0.46 1.41 8.25
C ARG A 107 0.97 0.30 7.33
N VAL A 108 0.81 -0.96 7.74
CA VAL A 108 1.25 -2.13 6.96
C VAL A 108 0.44 -2.27 5.67
N GLY A 109 -0.88 -2.16 5.74
CA GLY A 109 -1.77 -2.27 4.58
C GLY A 109 -1.38 -1.30 3.48
N ARG A 110 -1.21 -0.01 3.82
CA ARG A 110 -0.76 1.01 2.87
C ARG A 110 0.63 0.73 2.29
N GLU A 111 1.56 0.20 3.08
CA GLU A 111 2.89 -0.15 2.56
C GLU A 111 2.89 -1.42 1.70
N VAL A 112 2.03 -2.40 1.99
CA VAL A 112 1.83 -3.58 1.14
C VAL A 112 1.15 -3.17 -0.18
N LEU A 113 0.12 -2.32 -0.12
CA LEU A 113 -0.50 -1.70 -1.28
C LEU A 113 0.55 -0.99 -2.14
N ASN A 114 1.34 -0.11 -1.53
CA ASN A 114 2.38 0.62 -2.25
C ASN A 114 3.46 -0.29 -2.83
N PHE A 115 3.81 -1.37 -2.14
CA PHE A 115 4.72 -2.38 -2.68
C PHE A 115 4.14 -3.06 -3.93
N MET A 116 2.87 -3.46 -3.90
CA MET A 116 2.17 -4.04 -5.06
C MET A 116 2.11 -3.06 -6.24
N LEU A 117 1.73 -1.79 -5.99
CA LEU A 117 1.71 -0.75 -7.01
C LEU A 117 3.10 -0.54 -7.64
N MET A 118 4.14 -0.45 -6.83
CA MET A 118 5.51 -0.26 -7.31
C MET A 118 6.02 -1.43 -8.15
N LYS A 119 5.63 -2.67 -7.84
CA LYS A 119 5.97 -3.85 -8.65
C LYS A 119 5.43 -3.75 -10.07
N GLU A 120 4.26 -3.13 -10.20
CA GLU A 120 3.55 -2.92 -11.46
C GLU A 120 3.82 -1.53 -12.06
N ARG A 121 4.89 -0.86 -11.60
CA ARG A 121 5.36 0.46 -12.07
C ARG A 121 4.37 1.61 -11.86
N PHE A 122 3.41 1.45 -10.95
CA PHE A 122 2.55 2.54 -10.51
C PHE A 122 3.25 3.42 -9.47
N PRO A 123 2.95 4.73 -9.44
CA PRO A 123 3.39 5.59 -8.36
C PRO A 123 2.78 5.14 -7.03
N LYS A 124 3.50 5.39 -5.93
CA LYS A 124 2.96 5.18 -4.58
C LYS A 124 1.74 6.07 -4.35
N LEU A 125 0.71 5.49 -3.76
CA LEU A 125 -0.44 6.16 -3.16
C LEU A 125 -0.05 6.63 -1.75
N LEU A 126 0.16 7.93 -1.59
CA LEU A 126 0.48 8.51 -0.29
C LEU A 126 -0.82 9.03 0.33
N PHE A 127 -1.14 8.58 1.54
CA PHE A 127 -2.24 9.11 2.31
C PHE A 127 -1.69 10.16 3.26
N LEU A 128 -1.86 11.43 2.92
CA LEU A 128 -1.49 12.54 3.78
C LEU A 128 -2.58 12.74 4.83
N GLY A 129 -2.30 13.48 5.91
CA GLY A 129 -3.27 13.70 7.00
C GLY A 129 -4.61 14.24 6.52
N LYS A 130 -4.59 15.12 5.51
CA LYS A 130 -5.78 15.68 4.84
C LYS A 130 -6.62 14.64 4.08
N ASP A 131 -6.03 13.51 3.70
CA ASP A 131 -6.68 12.47 2.90
C ASP A 131 -7.41 11.43 3.78
N ARG A 132 -7.39 11.60 5.12
CA ARG A 132 -8.00 10.65 6.06
C ARG A 132 -9.50 10.45 5.79
N GLU A 133 -10.24 11.54 5.60
CA GLU A 133 -11.68 11.48 5.34
C GLU A 133 -12.00 10.77 4.03
N LEU A 134 -11.23 11.08 2.98
CA LEU A 134 -11.31 10.40 1.68
C LEU A 134 -11.05 8.91 1.82
N TYR A 135 -10.00 8.52 2.54
CA TYR A 135 -9.66 7.12 2.79
C TYR A 135 -10.79 6.37 3.51
N ILE A 136 -11.32 6.95 4.59
CA ILE A 136 -12.43 6.34 5.34
C ILE A 136 -13.69 6.24 4.46
N LYS A 137 -13.97 7.27 3.64
CA LYS A 137 -15.08 7.22 2.67
C LYS A 137 -14.89 6.10 1.65
N ALA A 138 -13.67 5.89 1.16
CA ALA A 138 -13.37 4.80 0.24
C ALA A 138 -13.65 3.42 0.87
N LEU A 139 -13.22 3.19 2.12
CA LEU A 139 -13.52 1.93 2.82
C LEU A 139 -15.03 1.71 3.01
N LYS A 140 -15.80 2.77 3.30
CA LYS A 140 -17.26 2.69 3.39
C LYS A 140 -17.91 2.30 2.05
N LEU A 141 -17.44 2.86 0.94
CA LEU A 141 -17.89 2.44 -0.39
C LEU A 141 -17.62 0.94 -0.65
N GLY A 142 -16.46 0.44 -0.21
CA GLY A 142 -16.15 -0.98 -0.24
C GLY A 142 -17.14 -1.83 0.57
N ASN A 143 -17.50 -1.38 1.78
CA ASN A 143 -18.51 -2.06 2.61
C ASN A 143 -19.90 -2.12 1.95
N GLU A 144 -20.25 -1.09 1.18
CA GLU A 144 -21.49 -1.01 0.41
C GLU A 144 -21.44 -1.86 -0.89
N GLY A 145 -20.33 -2.55 -1.18
CA GLY A 145 -20.13 -3.31 -2.42
C GLY A 145 -19.82 -2.43 -3.64
N ARG A 146 -19.63 -1.13 -3.46
CA ARG A 146 -19.40 -0.14 -4.53
C ARG A 146 -17.90 -0.04 -4.88
N MET A 147 -17.34 -1.18 -5.28
CA MET A 147 -15.89 -1.34 -5.49
C MET A 147 -15.32 -0.41 -6.55
N GLY A 148 -16.04 -0.19 -7.66
CA GLY A 148 -15.60 0.73 -8.72
C GLY A 148 -15.43 2.16 -8.22
N GLU A 149 -16.38 2.65 -7.41
CA GLU A 149 -16.32 4.00 -6.84
C GLU A 149 -15.21 4.12 -5.78
N MET A 150 -15.00 3.08 -4.97
CA MET A 150 -13.87 3.00 -4.06
C MET A 150 -12.53 3.12 -4.81
N VAL A 151 -12.37 2.37 -5.90
CA VAL A 151 -11.15 2.39 -6.74
C VAL A 151 -10.95 3.77 -7.36
N SER A 152 -12.00 4.37 -7.94
CA SER A 152 -11.93 5.72 -8.49
C SER A 152 -11.54 6.77 -7.44
N LEU A 153 -12.15 6.71 -6.26
CA LEU A 153 -11.86 7.66 -5.17
C LEU A 153 -10.42 7.54 -4.68
N LEU A 154 -9.88 6.31 -4.58
CA LEU A 154 -8.48 6.08 -4.19
C LEU A 154 -7.47 6.39 -5.30
N ALA A 155 -7.90 6.61 -6.54
CA ALA A 155 -7.04 7.10 -7.61
C ALA A 155 -6.79 8.62 -7.51
N GLU A 156 -7.73 9.38 -6.93
CA GLU A 156 -7.63 10.85 -6.85
C GLU A 156 -6.36 11.37 -6.15
N PRO A 157 -5.89 10.79 -5.03
CA PRO A 157 -4.64 11.23 -4.41
C PRO A 157 -3.43 11.01 -5.31
N ILE A 158 -3.38 9.93 -6.10
CA ILE A 158 -2.30 9.74 -7.08
C ILE A 158 -2.35 10.82 -8.14
N LEU A 159 -3.53 11.08 -8.72
CA LEU A 159 -3.67 12.07 -9.79
C LEU A 159 -3.25 13.45 -9.29
N SER A 160 -3.79 13.89 -8.15
CA SER A 160 -3.47 15.20 -7.56
C SER A 160 -1.99 15.32 -7.15
N GLN A 161 -1.42 14.29 -6.51
CA GLN A 161 -0.04 14.36 -6.01
C GLN A 161 1.01 14.19 -7.11
N ARG A 162 0.69 13.47 -8.19
CA ARG A 162 1.66 13.14 -9.24
C ARG A 162 1.56 14.04 -10.44
N MET A 163 0.39 14.59 -10.77
CA MET A 163 0.30 15.48 -11.93
C MET A 163 1.08 16.76 -11.72
N ASP A 164 1.02 17.37 -10.54
CA ASP A 164 1.81 18.56 -10.23
C ASP A 164 3.32 18.30 -10.37
N ILE A 165 3.78 17.12 -9.94
CA ILE A 165 5.20 16.73 -10.06
C ILE A 165 5.56 16.49 -11.53
N LEU A 166 4.71 15.78 -12.27
CA LEU A 166 4.93 15.48 -13.68
C LEU A 166 4.98 16.77 -14.51
N VAL A 167 4.04 17.69 -14.30
CA VAL A 167 4.00 19.00 -14.96
C VAL A 167 5.30 19.77 -14.68
N LYS A 168 5.69 19.92 -13.41
CA LYS A 168 6.94 20.60 -13.04
C LYS A 168 8.18 19.96 -13.65
N ASN A 169 8.21 18.63 -13.73
CA ASN A 169 9.31 17.91 -14.36
C ASN A 169 9.38 18.17 -15.87
N LEU A 170 8.23 18.22 -16.55
CA LEU A 170 8.15 18.49 -17.98
C LEU A 170 8.48 19.96 -18.30
N GLU A 171 8.09 20.91 -17.46
CA GLU A 171 8.48 22.32 -17.59
C GLU A 171 10.01 22.48 -17.59
N ARG A 172 10.71 21.74 -16.72
CA ARG A 172 12.18 21.72 -16.66
C ARG A 172 12.86 21.10 -17.88
N VAL A 173 12.17 20.29 -18.66
CA VAL A 173 12.71 19.78 -19.94
C VAL A 173 12.81 20.90 -20.98
N ILE A 174 11.91 21.88 -20.89
CA ILE A 174 11.85 23.04 -21.78
C ILE A 174 12.89 24.10 -21.36
N GLU A 175 13.29 24.10 -20.09
CA GLU A 175 14.42 24.91 -19.62
C GLU A 175 15.73 24.35 -20.18
N PRO A 176 16.53 25.15 -20.93
CA PRO A 176 17.83 24.70 -21.37
C PRO A 176 18.67 24.31 -20.14
N PRO A 177 19.36 23.16 -20.16
CA PRO A 177 20.18 22.74 -19.02
C PRO A 177 21.12 23.87 -18.65
N VAL A 178 21.16 24.22 -17.36
CA VAL A 178 22.13 25.19 -16.83
C VAL A 178 23.49 24.72 -17.31
N LYS A 179 24.18 25.53 -18.13
CA LYS A 179 25.49 25.22 -18.69
C LYS A 179 26.49 25.00 -17.54
N GLY A 180 26.59 23.75 -17.10
CA GLY A 180 27.49 23.27 -16.06
C GLY A 180 27.99 21.90 -16.46
N GLY A 181 28.87 21.88 -17.46
CA GLY A 181 29.46 20.65 -17.99
C GLY A 181 28.55 19.87 -18.95
N GLN A 182 29.19 19.11 -19.84
CA GLN A 182 28.54 18.38 -20.93
C GLN A 182 27.72 17.21 -20.36
N MET A 183 26.42 17.15 -20.66
CA MET A 183 25.56 16.00 -20.31
C MET A 183 26.11 14.73 -20.96
N ARG A 184 26.20 13.64 -20.19
CA ARG A 184 26.67 12.33 -20.66
C ARG A 184 25.47 11.42 -20.92
N LEU A 185 25.61 10.49 -21.87
CA LEU A 185 24.55 9.50 -22.18
C LEU A 185 24.13 8.65 -20.96
N THR A 186 25.00 8.54 -19.96
CA THR A 186 24.73 7.86 -18.68
C THR A 186 23.70 8.57 -17.82
N ASP A 187 23.37 9.82 -18.12
CA ASP A 187 22.44 10.63 -17.34
C ASP A 187 20.97 10.35 -17.74
N PHE A 188 20.76 9.51 -18.77
CA PHE A 188 19.45 9.16 -19.34
C PHE A 188 19.15 7.64 -19.34
N MET A 189 20.01 6.79 -18.77
CA MET A 189 19.77 5.34 -18.57
C MET A 189 19.55 5.02 -17.10
#